data_AF-A0A949IQ15-F1
#
_entry.id   AF-A0A949IQ15-F1
#
_cell.length_a   1.000
_cell.length_b   1.000
_cell.length_c   1.000
_cell.angle_alpha   90.00
_cell.angle_beta   90.00
_cell.angle_gamma   90.00
#
_symmetry.space_group_name_H-M   'P 1'
#
loop_
_entity.id
_entity.type
_entity.pdbx_description
1 polymer ?
#
loop_
_entity_poly.entity_id
_entity_poly.type
_entity_poly.pdbx_seq_one_letter_code
_entity_poly.pdbx_strand_id
1 'polypeptide(L)'
;MSHFQLQFPADRHDTAGDAFVDTSLGNAADAARQAREALSIAADTPLLSAADQERYGVSVRNAGDHSDIYYHAGGKDNLIAAVPAGAPAAEVEKKLDAALSTEMTDLSHRYKVSFAASGEDVTRQLTREPSCEYTRGAMIHAKPPTFGDLYAAREALAHSEPSQLAADGKSGIKMYFLDKDFFTGAVYGDKKALAVYINQDKDKKIALYVTPAGEKIPYTALDVPATAIDPKPGSTPPRNLAYVLEHEIAHNSQHVQWKDFPYLPPKLPESFGWQTVNHIEKDNRLAYESYRLNGKNGEGYINAAVDCSKGTAWLTIKDGQYVGADGKLTDDYKQAAQSSNDQVADQAQVRPVTYYFPSPVEEMAEGIASLRSSEATRRRMYELSPQLYAAARAYDDREMQNVYGTDASGQSLYLRRPDGTVTPRNAASQAALDAFENSLKGKP
;
A
#
# COMPACT_ATOMS: atom_id res chain seq x y z
N MET A 1 -56.77 -24.62 -32.25
CA MET A 1 -57.57 -25.85 -32.16
C MET A 1 -56.99 -26.87 -33.12
N SER A 2 -57.04 -28.16 -32.72
CA SER A 2 -56.96 -29.40 -33.53
C SER A 2 -55.70 -29.60 -34.40
N HIS A 3 -54.79 -30.51 -34.02
CA HIS A 3 -54.84 -31.97 -34.23
C HIS A 3 -54.93 -32.38 -35.70
N PHE A 4 -53.89 -33.08 -36.17
CA PHE A 4 -54.00 -34.09 -37.22
C PHE A 4 -53.19 -35.33 -36.82
N GLN A 5 -53.84 -36.48 -36.94
CA GLN A 5 -53.43 -37.82 -36.50
C GLN A 5 -53.02 -38.68 -37.71
N LEU A 6 -52.06 -39.58 -37.45
CA LEU A 6 -51.93 -40.99 -37.90
C LEU A 6 -51.92 -41.33 -39.41
N GLN A 7 -50.87 -42.05 -39.85
CA GLN A 7 -50.88 -43.51 -40.10
C GLN A 7 -49.62 -43.94 -40.89
N PHE A 8 -48.98 -45.04 -40.50
CA PHE A 8 -48.30 -45.94 -41.44
C PHE A 8 -48.44 -47.41 -40.99
N PRO A 9 -48.43 -48.37 -41.95
CA PRO A 9 -48.92 -49.72 -41.76
C PRO A 9 -47.83 -50.74 -41.35
N ALA A 10 -48.34 -51.94 -41.06
CA ALA A 10 -47.67 -53.13 -40.55
C ALA A 10 -46.76 -53.88 -41.55
N ASP A 11 -45.84 -54.64 -40.94
CA ASP A 11 -45.23 -55.93 -41.31
C ASP A 11 -44.68 -56.18 -42.73
N ARG A 12 -43.39 -56.58 -42.81
CA ARG A 12 -42.99 -57.95 -43.19
C ARG A 12 -41.46 -58.19 -43.21
N HIS A 13 -41.11 -59.32 -42.58
CA HIS A 13 -40.13 -60.35 -42.89
C HIS A 13 -38.63 -60.06 -43.14
N ASP A 14 -37.85 -60.72 -42.28
CA ASP A 14 -36.46 -61.16 -42.42
C ASP A 14 -36.08 -61.68 -43.82
N THR A 15 -34.90 -61.28 -44.29
CA THR A 15 -33.95 -62.21 -44.93
C THR A 15 -32.52 -61.88 -44.50
N ALA A 16 -31.76 -62.95 -44.35
CA ALA A 16 -30.46 -63.05 -43.74
C ALA A 16 -29.31 -62.41 -44.55
N GLY A 17 -28.23 -62.12 -43.82
CA GLY A 17 -26.87 -62.30 -44.31
C GLY A 17 -26.28 -61.12 -45.06
N ASP A 18 -25.56 -60.26 -44.34
CA ASP A 18 -24.16 -60.01 -44.63
C ASP A 18 -23.51 -59.27 -43.46
N ALA A 19 -22.44 -59.86 -42.92
CA ALA A 19 -21.62 -59.27 -41.88
C ALA A 19 -20.79 -58.13 -42.49
N PHE A 20 -21.39 -56.94 -42.61
CA PHE A 20 -20.62 -55.71 -42.66
C PHE A 20 -20.11 -55.42 -41.25
N VAL A 21 -18.86 -55.81 -40.99
CA VAL A 21 -18.10 -55.28 -39.86
C VAL A 21 -17.90 -53.80 -40.15
N ASP A 22 -18.77 -52.98 -39.55
CA ASP A 22 -18.66 -51.53 -39.61
C ASP A 22 -17.40 -51.08 -38.85
N THR A 23 -16.29 -50.97 -39.58
CA THR A 23 -15.01 -50.45 -39.08
C THR A 23 -15.07 -48.95 -38.75
N SER A 24 -16.20 -48.25 -38.97
CA SER A 24 -16.32 -46.83 -38.67
C SER A 24 -16.54 -46.53 -37.17
N LEU A 25 -17.07 -47.50 -36.40
CA LEU A 25 -17.24 -47.36 -34.94
C LEU A 25 -15.92 -47.46 -34.16
N GLY A 26 -14.94 -48.22 -34.68
CA GLY A 26 -13.58 -48.27 -34.11
C GLY A 26 -12.87 -46.92 -34.19
N ASN A 27 -13.02 -46.22 -35.32
CA ASN A 27 -12.39 -44.90 -35.53
C ASN A 27 -12.97 -43.81 -34.63
N ALA A 28 -14.28 -43.83 -34.34
CA ALA A 28 -14.90 -42.83 -33.46
C ALA A 28 -14.53 -43.03 -31.99
N ALA A 29 -14.48 -44.28 -31.52
CA ALA A 29 -14.07 -44.60 -30.15
C ALA A 29 -12.57 -44.31 -29.93
N ASP A 30 -11.72 -44.64 -30.92
CA ASP A 30 -10.29 -44.32 -30.86
C ASP A 30 -10.02 -42.82 -30.98
N ALA A 31 -10.75 -42.08 -31.82
CA ALA A 31 -10.67 -40.62 -31.88
C ALA A 31 -11.12 -39.98 -30.55
N ALA A 32 -12.19 -40.48 -29.92
CA ALA A 32 -12.64 -40.00 -28.62
C ALA A 32 -11.62 -40.33 -27.50
N ARG A 33 -10.98 -41.50 -27.55
CA ARG A 33 -9.91 -41.88 -26.62
C ARG A 33 -8.67 -41.01 -26.81
N GLN A 34 -8.21 -40.82 -28.05
CA GLN A 34 -7.08 -39.94 -28.36
C GLN A 34 -7.38 -38.48 -28.01
N ALA A 35 -8.61 -38.01 -28.20
CA ALA A 35 -9.04 -36.69 -27.76
C ALA A 35 -9.03 -36.58 -26.22
N ARG A 36 -9.47 -37.61 -25.49
CA ARG A 36 -9.41 -37.66 -24.02
C ARG A 36 -7.98 -37.76 -23.48
N GLU A 37 -7.11 -38.55 -24.10
CA GLU A 37 -5.69 -38.62 -23.76
C GLU A 37 -4.98 -37.31 -24.07
N ALA A 38 -5.28 -36.67 -25.21
CA ALA A 38 -4.76 -35.34 -25.53
C ALA A 38 -5.25 -34.26 -24.56
N LEU A 39 -6.53 -34.31 -24.16
CA LEU A 39 -7.09 -33.44 -23.11
C LEU A 39 -6.45 -33.72 -21.74
N SER A 40 -6.16 -34.98 -21.42
CA SER A 40 -5.50 -35.36 -20.17
C SER A 40 -4.04 -34.91 -20.12
N ILE A 41 -3.30 -35.02 -21.22
CA ILE A 41 -1.90 -34.57 -21.32
C ILE A 41 -1.84 -33.03 -21.33
N ALA A 42 -2.79 -32.38 -22.00
CA ALA A 42 -2.93 -30.92 -21.96
C ALA A 42 -3.28 -30.41 -20.55
N ALA A 43 -3.97 -31.21 -19.73
CA ALA A 43 -4.26 -30.86 -18.34
C ALA A 43 -3.02 -30.85 -17.42
N ASP A 44 -1.96 -31.60 -17.79
CA ASP A 44 -0.73 -31.74 -17.00
C ASP A 44 0.35 -30.70 -17.36
N THR A 45 0.24 -30.02 -18.51
CA THR A 45 1.16 -28.92 -18.85
C THR A 45 0.62 -27.61 -18.26
N PRO A 46 1.35 -26.95 -17.35
CA PRO A 46 0.87 -25.71 -16.77
C PRO A 46 0.74 -24.64 -17.85
N LEU A 47 -0.44 -24.00 -17.92
CA LEU A 47 -0.76 -22.95 -18.90
C LEU A 47 0.26 -21.80 -18.88
N LEU A 48 0.79 -21.48 -17.70
CA LEU A 48 1.80 -20.46 -17.45
C LEU A 48 2.92 -21.06 -16.60
N SER A 49 4.17 -20.69 -16.91
CA SER A 49 5.29 -21.08 -16.06
C SER A 49 5.17 -20.46 -14.66
N ALA A 50 5.90 -20.99 -13.68
CA ALA A 50 5.95 -20.38 -12.35
C ALA A 50 6.48 -18.94 -12.40
N ALA A 51 7.46 -18.67 -13.27
CA ALA A 51 8.02 -17.34 -13.46
C ALA A 51 6.98 -16.36 -14.07
N ASP A 52 6.12 -16.84 -14.96
CA ASP A 52 5.04 -15.99 -15.51
C ASP A 52 3.95 -15.76 -14.46
N GLN A 53 3.57 -16.79 -13.70
CA GLN A 53 2.63 -16.63 -12.58
C GLN A 53 3.14 -15.60 -11.56
N GLU A 54 4.43 -15.65 -11.19
CA GLU A 54 5.08 -14.65 -10.33
C GLU A 54 5.11 -13.27 -10.98
N ARG A 55 5.53 -13.17 -12.26
CA ARG A 55 5.60 -11.92 -13.02
C ARG A 55 4.27 -11.16 -13.04
N TYR A 56 3.16 -11.86 -13.19
CA TYR A 56 1.82 -11.26 -13.23
C TYR A 56 1.16 -11.21 -11.85
N GLY A 57 1.66 -11.94 -10.85
CA GLY A 57 1.00 -12.13 -9.56
C GLY A 57 -0.33 -12.88 -9.68
N VAL A 58 -0.35 -13.94 -10.50
CA VAL A 58 -1.55 -14.73 -10.81
C VAL A 58 -1.38 -16.20 -10.43
N SER A 59 -2.51 -16.89 -10.31
CA SER A 59 -2.60 -18.34 -10.18
C SER A 59 -3.54 -18.89 -11.25
N VAL A 60 -3.28 -20.13 -11.69
CA VAL A 60 -4.10 -20.82 -12.69
C VAL A 60 -4.85 -21.98 -12.03
N ARG A 61 -6.16 -22.08 -12.27
CA ARG A 61 -7.00 -23.22 -11.86
C ARG A 61 -7.57 -23.90 -13.10
N ASN A 62 -7.32 -25.20 -13.25
CA ASN A 62 -7.83 -25.97 -14.38
C ASN A 62 -9.26 -26.46 -14.08
N ALA A 63 -10.19 -26.19 -15.00
CA ALA A 63 -11.61 -26.50 -14.90
C ALA A 63 -12.09 -27.48 -16.00
N GLY A 64 -11.18 -28.34 -16.48
CA GLY A 64 -11.48 -29.36 -17.49
C GLY A 64 -11.36 -28.83 -18.91
N ASP A 65 -12.36 -28.08 -19.39
CA ASP A 65 -12.39 -27.52 -20.75
C ASP A 65 -11.80 -26.11 -20.86
N HIS A 66 -11.47 -25.50 -19.72
CA HIS A 66 -10.80 -24.21 -19.63
C HIS A 66 -9.86 -24.15 -18.42
N SER A 67 -9.06 -23.09 -18.38
CA SER A 67 -8.25 -22.68 -17.24
C SER A 67 -8.66 -21.28 -16.83
N ASP A 68 -8.95 -21.10 -15.55
CA ASP A 68 -9.26 -19.81 -14.95
C ASP A 68 -7.99 -19.19 -14.36
N ILE A 69 -7.78 -17.91 -14.65
CA ILE A 69 -6.62 -17.15 -14.19
C ILE A 69 -7.09 -16.13 -13.18
N TYR A 70 -6.56 -16.21 -11.96
CA TYR A 70 -6.94 -15.36 -10.83
C TYR A 70 -5.75 -14.60 -10.28
N TYR A 71 -6.01 -13.46 -9.65
CA TYR A 71 -5.10 -12.88 -8.66
C TYR A 71 -5.81 -12.77 -7.30
N HIS A 72 -5.05 -12.91 -6.21
CA HIS A 72 -5.58 -12.79 -4.86
C HIS A 72 -5.32 -11.38 -4.33
N ALA A 73 -6.38 -10.64 -4.01
CA ALA A 73 -6.31 -9.33 -3.36
C ALA A 73 -7.68 -8.94 -2.81
N GLY A 74 -7.70 -8.14 -1.75
CA GLY A 74 -8.94 -7.71 -1.10
C GLY A 74 -9.66 -8.85 -0.38
N GLY A 75 -8.91 -9.84 0.13
CA GLY A 75 -9.40 -11.01 0.86
C GLY A 75 -10.09 -12.05 -0.02
N LYS A 76 -9.93 -11.97 -1.34
CA LYS A 76 -10.62 -12.86 -2.31
C LYS A 76 -9.80 -13.09 -3.57
N ASP A 77 -10.15 -14.15 -4.29
CA ASP A 77 -9.66 -14.39 -5.64
C ASP A 77 -10.49 -13.60 -6.66
N ASN A 78 -9.81 -12.89 -7.55
CA ASN A 78 -10.41 -12.07 -8.58
C ASN A 78 -10.10 -12.71 -9.94
N LEU A 79 -11.14 -13.15 -10.66
CA LEU A 79 -11.00 -13.75 -11.99
C LEU A 79 -10.56 -12.66 -12.99
N ILE A 80 -9.46 -12.92 -13.71
CA ILE A 80 -8.98 -12.04 -14.80
C ILE A 80 -9.54 -12.53 -16.12
N ALA A 81 -9.36 -13.82 -16.39
CA ALA A 81 -9.78 -14.44 -17.64
C ALA A 81 -10.01 -15.95 -17.44
N ALA A 82 -10.95 -16.48 -18.22
CA ALA A 82 -11.09 -17.91 -18.49
C ALA A 82 -10.57 -18.16 -19.91
N VAL A 83 -9.64 -19.10 -20.08
CA VAL A 83 -9.07 -19.44 -21.40
C VAL A 83 -9.31 -20.92 -21.73
N PRO A 84 -9.57 -21.27 -23.00
CA PRO A 84 -9.76 -22.68 -23.38
C PRO A 84 -8.58 -23.57 -22.96
N ALA A 85 -8.87 -24.82 -22.61
CA ALA A 85 -7.83 -25.79 -22.31
C ALA A 85 -6.86 -25.94 -23.50
N GLY A 86 -5.56 -25.92 -23.22
CA GLY A 86 -4.52 -25.96 -24.25
C GLY A 86 -4.28 -24.63 -24.99
N ALA A 87 -4.84 -23.50 -24.52
CA ALA A 87 -4.50 -22.18 -25.05
C ALA A 87 -2.97 -21.96 -25.00
N PRO A 88 -2.33 -21.42 -26.05
CA PRO A 88 -0.89 -21.15 -26.02
C PRO A 88 -0.54 -20.13 -24.94
N ALA A 89 0.51 -20.39 -24.15
CA ALA A 89 0.99 -19.50 -23.08
C ALA A 89 1.17 -18.05 -23.58
N ALA A 90 1.76 -17.85 -24.76
CA ALA A 90 1.96 -16.53 -25.36
C ALA A 90 0.63 -15.77 -25.63
N GLU A 91 -0.47 -16.46 -25.93
CA GLU A 91 -1.78 -15.81 -26.07
C GLU A 91 -2.30 -15.36 -24.70
N VAL A 92 -2.10 -16.17 -23.68
CA VAL A 92 -2.47 -15.87 -22.30
C VAL A 92 -1.68 -14.68 -21.78
N GLU A 93 -0.35 -14.69 -21.92
CA GLU A 93 0.54 -13.57 -21.55
C GLU A 93 0.10 -12.27 -22.23
N LYS A 94 -0.21 -12.31 -23.54
CA LYS A 94 -0.72 -11.14 -24.26
C LYS A 94 -2.03 -10.60 -23.67
N LYS A 95 -2.95 -11.48 -23.22
CA LYS A 95 -4.20 -11.06 -22.56
C LYS A 95 -3.92 -10.44 -21.19
N LEU A 96 -2.98 -11.00 -20.43
CA LEU A 96 -2.58 -10.46 -19.13
C LEU A 96 -1.89 -9.10 -19.26
N ASP A 97 -0.97 -8.94 -20.21
CA ASP A 97 -0.32 -7.66 -20.53
C ASP A 97 -1.36 -6.58 -20.92
N ALA A 98 -2.35 -6.95 -21.75
CA ALA A 98 -3.42 -6.03 -22.15
C ALA A 98 -4.32 -5.63 -20.97
N ALA A 99 -4.64 -6.58 -20.07
CA ALA A 99 -5.43 -6.30 -18.87
C ALA A 99 -4.69 -5.40 -17.88
N LEU A 100 -3.39 -5.64 -17.62
CA LEU A 100 -2.55 -4.75 -16.82
C LEU A 100 -2.48 -3.34 -17.42
N SER A 101 -2.24 -3.25 -18.73
CA SER A 101 -2.19 -1.96 -19.43
C SER A 101 -3.53 -1.20 -19.34
N THR A 102 -4.66 -1.91 -19.37
CA THR A 102 -5.99 -1.32 -19.22
C THR A 102 -6.17 -0.75 -17.81
N GLU A 103 -5.87 -1.53 -16.77
CA GLU A 103 -5.96 -1.08 -15.37
C GLU A 103 -5.04 0.13 -15.10
N MET A 104 -3.79 0.09 -15.59
CA MET A 104 -2.86 1.22 -15.48
C MET A 104 -3.40 2.48 -16.17
N THR A 105 -4.03 2.33 -17.34
CA THR A 105 -4.65 3.44 -18.07
C THR A 105 -5.84 4.01 -17.28
N ASP A 106 -6.69 3.16 -16.73
CA ASP A 106 -7.85 3.56 -15.94
C ASP A 106 -7.42 4.31 -14.67
N LEU A 107 -6.43 3.81 -13.95
CA LEU A 107 -5.86 4.48 -12.77
C LEU A 107 -5.22 5.82 -13.16
N SER A 108 -4.45 5.86 -14.24
CA SER A 108 -3.82 7.09 -14.74
C SER A 108 -4.86 8.15 -15.08
N HIS A 109 -5.94 7.76 -15.75
CA HIS A 109 -7.02 8.70 -16.10
C HIS A 109 -7.80 9.16 -14.87
N ARG A 110 -8.21 8.24 -14.00
CA ARG A 110 -9.03 8.54 -12.83
C ARG A 110 -8.30 9.38 -11.78
N TYR A 111 -7.07 9.03 -11.47
CA TYR A 111 -6.30 9.63 -10.37
C TYR A 111 -5.21 10.59 -10.84
N LYS A 112 -5.08 10.80 -12.16
CA LYS A 112 -4.05 11.63 -12.81
C LYS A 112 -2.62 11.17 -12.53
N VAL A 113 -2.44 9.92 -12.11
CA VAL A 113 -1.13 9.32 -11.88
C VAL A 113 -0.49 8.88 -13.20
N SER A 114 0.78 8.51 -13.15
CA SER A 114 1.45 7.85 -14.27
C SER A 114 2.30 6.70 -13.77
N PHE A 115 2.61 5.76 -14.66
CA PHE A 115 3.43 4.61 -14.35
C PHE A 115 4.71 4.62 -15.18
N ALA A 116 5.82 4.21 -14.59
CA ALA A 116 7.08 4.05 -15.30
C ALA A 116 6.99 2.94 -16.35
N ALA A 117 7.73 3.12 -17.46
CA ALA A 117 7.81 2.08 -18.48
C ALA A 117 8.71 0.92 -18.00
N SER A 118 8.43 -0.31 -18.44
CA SER A 118 9.30 -1.46 -18.17
C SER A 118 10.72 -1.19 -18.68
N GLY A 119 11.72 -1.49 -17.85
CA GLY A 119 13.14 -1.26 -18.14
C GLY A 119 13.59 0.21 -18.00
N GLU A 120 12.70 1.14 -17.63
CA GLU A 120 13.07 2.54 -17.44
C GLU A 120 14.10 2.69 -16.30
N ASP A 121 15.23 3.34 -16.57
CA ASP A 121 16.20 3.71 -15.52
C ASP A 121 15.52 4.61 -14.49
N VAL A 122 15.57 4.21 -13.21
CA VAL A 122 14.94 4.96 -12.12
C VAL A 122 15.98 5.76 -11.34
N THR A 123 16.87 5.04 -10.67
CA THR A 123 17.89 5.59 -9.77
C THR A 123 18.95 4.54 -9.48
N ARG A 124 20.04 4.96 -8.83
CA ARG A 124 21.02 4.02 -8.27
C ARG A 124 20.64 3.66 -6.85
N GLN A 125 20.72 2.37 -6.54
CA GLN A 125 20.54 1.83 -5.21
C GLN A 125 21.39 2.58 -4.18
N LEU A 126 20.81 2.84 -3.01
CA LEU A 126 21.50 3.43 -1.88
C LEU A 126 22.02 2.30 -0.98
N THR A 127 23.33 2.08 -1.02
CA THR A 127 23.99 1.07 -0.20
C THR A 127 24.62 1.74 1.00
N ARG A 128 24.21 1.36 2.21
CA ARG A 128 24.77 1.92 3.45
C ARG A 128 25.97 1.10 3.90
N GLU A 129 27.13 1.74 3.92
CA GLU A 129 28.41 1.16 4.33
C GLU A 129 28.52 1.07 5.86
N PRO A 130 29.42 0.21 6.40
CA PRO A 130 29.72 0.16 7.83
C PRO A 130 30.17 1.52 8.40
N SER A 131 30.74 2.38 7.57
CA SER A 131 31.19 3.74 7.90
C SER A 131 30.05 4.77 8.03
N CYS A 132 28.78 4.36 7.91
CA CYS A 132 27.59 5.23 7.82
C CYS A 132 27.37 5.91 6.47
N GLU A 133 28.36 5.88 5.58
CA GLU A 133 28.27 6.55 4.31
C GLU A 133 27.34 5.79 3.37
N TYR A 134 26.63 6.53 2.52
CA TYR A 134 25.85 5.92 1.45
C TYR A 134 26.67 5.93 0.17
N THR A 135 26.89 4.75 -0.39
CA THR A 135 27.45 4.57 -1.72
C THR A 135 26.32 4.31 -2.73
N ARG A 136 26.63 4.55 -4.00
CA ARG A 136 25.70 4.29 -5.11
C ARG A 136 25.97 2.89 -5.65
N GLY A 137 25.00 2.00 -5.46
CA GLY A 137 25.04 0.64 -5.98
C GLY A 137 24.63 0.53 -7.46
N ALA A 138 24.02 -0.61 -7.79
CA ALA A 138 23.53 -0.90 -9.13
C ALA A 138 22.45 0.09 -9.59
N MET A 139 22.31 0.24 -10.90
CA MET A 139 21.14 0.88 -11.48
C MET A 139 19.90 0.02 -11.19
N ILE A 140 18.85 0.69 -10.74
CA ILE A 140 17.52 0.12 -10.54
C ILE A 140 16.67 0.52 -11.74
N HIS A 141 15.95 -0.45 -12.28
CA HIS A 141 15.03 -0.25 -13.38
C HIS A 141 13.59 -0.44 -12.89
N ALA A 142 12.65 0.20 -13.58
CA ALA A 142 11.25 -0.11 -13.38
C ALA A 142 10.92 -1.46 -14.04
N LYS A 143 10.02 -2.22 -13.42
CA LYS A 143 9.38 -3.41 -13.97
C LYS A 143 7.87 -3.18 -14.10
N PRO A 144 7.15 -4.00 -14.88
CA PRO A 144 5.69 -3.98 -14.86
C PRO A 144 5.17 -4.33 -13.45
N PRO A 145 4.09 -3.69 -12.98
CA PRO A 145 3.40 -4.11 -11.77
C PRO A 145 2.67 -5.44 -11.98
N THR A 146 2.44 -6.16 -10.89
CA THR A 146 1.51 -7.30 -10.85
C THR A 146 0.05 -6.83 -10.73
N PHE A 147 -0.93 -7.74 -10.87
CA PHE A 147 -2.33 -7.39 -10.60
C PHE A 147 -2.58 -7.02 -9.14
N GLY A 148 -1.89 -7.66 -8.20
CA GLY A 148 -1.98 -7.33 -6.78
C GLY A 148 -1.40 -5.95 -6.46
N ASP A 149 -0.27 -5.61 -7.08
CA ASP A 149 0.33 -4.26 -6.98
C ASP A 149 -0.66 -3.17 -7.44
N LEU A 150 -1.31 -3.37 -8.59
CA LEU A 150 -2.29 -2.42 -9.11
C LEU A 150 -3.56 -2.36 -8.24
N TYR A 151 -3.98 -3.48 -7.66
CA TYR A 151 -5.10 -3.49 -6.71
C TYR A 151 -4.77 -2.64 -5.47
N ALA A 152 -3.60 -2.85 -4.86
CA ALA A 152 -3.15 -2.08 -3.71
C ALA A 152 -3.00 -0.59 -4.05
N ALA A 153 -2.42 -0.27 -5.22
CA ALA A 153 -2.32 1.10 -5.71
C ALA A 153 -3.69 1.75 -5.90
N ARG A 154 -4.67 1.03 -6.44
CA ARG A 154 -6.04 1.54 -6.60
C ARG A 154 -6.69 1.88 -5.27
N GLU A 155 -6.61 1.00 -4.28
CA GLU A 155 -7.14 1.29 -2.93
C GLU A 155 -6.44 2.51 -2.33
N ALA A 156 -5.11 2.54 -2.38
CA ALA A 156 -4.33 3.63 -1.82
C ALA A 156 -4.67 4.98 -2.48
N LEU A 157 -4.82 5.01 -3.80
CA LEU A 157 -5.20 6.21 -4.55
C LEU A 157 -6.65 6.65 -4.23
N ALA A 158 -7.57 5.70 -4.06
CA ALA A 158 -8.94 6.01 -3.68
C ALA A 158 -9.02 6.64 -2.29
N HIS A 159 -8.26 6.12 -1.33
CA HIS A 159 -8.25 6.63 0.05
C HIS A 159 -7.41 7.90 0.19
N SER A 160 -6.41 8.10 -0.67
CA SER A 160 -5.52 9.25 -0.59
C SER A 160 -6.04 10.46 -1.35
N GLU A 161 -7.16 10.39 -2.06
CA GLU A 161 -7.67 11.52 -2.83
C GLU A 161 -7.92 12.76 -1.93
N PRO A 162 -7.32 13.95 -2.21
CA PRO A 162 -6.58 14.35 -3.42
C PRO A 162 -5.04 14.39 -3.28
N SER A 163 -4.46 13.84 -2.22
CA SER A 163 -3.01 13.86 -1.93
C SER A 163 -2.12 13.24 -3.00
N GLN A 164 -2.66 12.45 -3.93
CA GLN A 164 -1.89 11.95 -5.07
C GLN A 164 -1.58 13.03 -6.12
N LEU A 165 -2.26 14.19 -6.07
CA LEU A 165 -2.08 15.27 -7.01
C LEU A 165 -0.86 16.12 -6.66
N ALA A 166 -0.15 16.58 -7.70
CA ALA A 166 0.79 17.67 -7.58
C ALA A 166 0.05 18.97 -7.24
N ALA A 167 0.78 19.98 -6.78
CA ALA A 167 0.20 21.25 -6.37
C ALA A 167 -0.55 22.01 -7.48
N ASP A 168 -0.32 21.68 -8.75
CA ASP A 168 -1.08 22.27 -9.87
C ASP A 168 -2.44 21.61 -10.08
N GLY A 169 -2.73 20.50 -9.39
CA GLY A 169 -3.95 19.70 -9.53
C GLY A 169 -4.13 19.03 -10.90
N LYS A 170 -3.15 19.15 -11.80
CA LYS A 170 -3.21 18.68 -13.20
C LYS A 170 -2.47 17.36 -13.40
N SER A 171 -1.38 17.18 -12.68
CA SER A 171 -0.60 15.94 -12.69
C SER A 171 -0.64 15.30 -11.30
N GLY A 172 -0.46 13.99 -11.25
CA GLY A 172 -0.27 13.24 -10.02
C GLY A 172 1.11 12.62 -9.94
N ILE A 173 1.32 11.88 -8.87
CA ILE A 173 2.52 11.08 -8.62
C ILE A 173 2.83 10.10 -9.77
N LYS A 174 4.13 9.93 -10.06
CA LYS A 174 4.61 8.85 -10.93
C LYS A 174 5.00 7.64 -10.10
N MET A 175 4.41 6.48 -10.38
CA MET A 175 4.68 5.23 -9.67
C MET A 175 5.74 4.41 -10.42
N TYR A 176 6.76 3.99 -9.67
CA TYR A 176 7.85 3.14 -10.14
C TYR A 176 7.82 1.83 -9.37
N PHE A 177 7.46 0.73 -10.01
CA PHE A 177 7.63 -0.61 -9.45
C PHE A 177 9.03 -1.08 -9.78
N LEU A 178 9.88 -1.24 -8.76
CA LEU A 178 11.31 -1.46 -8.95
C LEU A 178 11.63 -2.94 -9.19
N ASP A 179 12.67 -3.21 -9.97
CA ASP A 179 13.23 -4.56 -10.15
C ASP A 179 14.12 -5.00 -8.99
N LYS A 180 14.57 -4.05 -8.16
CA LYS A 180 15.49 -4.23 -7.03
C LYS A 180 15.11 -3.32 -5.87
N ASP A 181 15.56 -3.67 -4.68
CA ASP A 181 15.40 -2.83 -3.49
C ASP A 181 16.08 -1.48 -3.65
N PHE A 182 15.43 -0.41 -3.17
CA PHE A 182 16.01 0.94 -3.21
C PHE A 182 17.15 1.12 -2.21
N PHE A 183 17.01 0.53 -1.01
CA PHE A 183 18.01 0.54 0.06
C PHE A 183 18.63 -0.85 0.26
N THR A 184 19.96 -0.91 0.37
CA THR A 184 20.70 -2.13 0.73
C THR A 184 21.81 -1.85 1.75
N GLY A 185 22.36 -2.91 2.36
CA GLY A 185 23.52 -2.82 3.26
C GLY A 185 23.21 -3.26 4.69
N ALA A 186 24.28 -3.35 5.50
CA ALA A 186 24.30 -4.03 6.80
C ALA A 186 23.36 -3.42 7.85
N VAL A 187 22.99 -2.16 7.71
CA VAL A 187 22.26 -1.39 8.74
C VAL A 187 20.75 -1.51 8.63
N TYR A 188 20.23 -1.73 7.43
CA TYR A 188 18.80 -1.89 7.23
C TYR A 188 18.31 -3.29 7.65
N GLY A 189 19.22 -4.24 7.87
CA GLY A 189 18.88 -5.64 8.17
C GLY A 189 17.90 -6.20 7.13
N ASP A 190 16.98 -7.05 7.58
CA ASP A 190 15.87 -7.56 6.77
C ASP A 190 14.70 -6.56 6.60
N LYS A 191 14.81 -5.35 7.15
CA LYS A 191 13.71 -4.36 7.14
C LYS A 191 13.78 -3.53 5.87
N LYS A 192 13.14 -4.04 4.81
CA LYS A 192 12.98 -3.34 3.54
C LYS A 192 11.80 -2.37 3.60
N ALA A 193 12.01 -1.12 3.22
CA ALA A 193 10.92 -0.18 2.99
C ALA A 193 10.13 -0.66 1.78
N LEU A 194 8.80 -0.79 1.90
CA LEU A 194 7.98 -1.38 0.83
C LEU A 194 7.69 -0.39 -0.29
N ALA A 195 7.48 0.86 0.07
CA ALA A 195 7.47 1.97 -0.84
C ALA A 195 8.23 3.15 -0.22
N VAL A 196 8.60 4.12 -1.04
CA VAL A 196 9.30 5.33 -0.62
C VAL A 196 8.80 6.52 -1.43
N TYR A 197 8.40 7.58 -0.75
CA TYR A 197 8.11 8.88 -1.34
C TYR A 197 9.38 9.58 -1.82
N ILE A 198 9.31 10.09 -3.05
CA ILE A 198 10.40 10.83 -3.69
C ILE A 198 9.85 12.16 -4.17
N ASN A 199 10.29 13.24 -3.52
CA ASN A 199 9.87 14.60 -3.87
C ASN A 199 10.19 14.95 -5.33
N GLN A 200 11.38 14.55 -5.80
CA GLN A 200 11.81 14.77 -7.18
C GLN A 200 12.57 13.57 -7.71
N ASP A 201 12.01 12.90 -8.70
CA ASP A 201 12.69 11.88 -9.48
C ASP A 201 13.68 12.49 -10.50
N LYS A 202 14.28 11.65 -11.34
CA LYS A 202 15.19 12.06 -12.41
C LYS A 202 14.58 13.06 -13.41
N ASP A 203 13.25 13.10 -13.52
CA ASP A 203 12.48 13.98 -14.41
C ASP A 203 11.89 15.18 -13.65
N LYS A 204 12.30 15.38 -12.38
CA LYS A 204 11.81 16.42 -11.45
C LYS A 204 10.31 16.32 -11.17
N LYS A 205 9.76 15.11 -11.22
CA LYS A 205 8.37 14.81 -10.84
C LYS A 205 8.35 14.20 -9.46
N ILE A 206 7.21 14.38 -8.79
CA ILE A 206 6.95 13.63 -7.56
C ILE A 206 6.75 12.16 -7.94
N ALA A 207 7.38 11.27 -7.19
CA ALA A 207 7.36 9.86 -7.47
C ALA A 207 7.16 9.01 -6.21
N LEU A 208 6.66 7.79 -6.44
CA LEU A 208 6.65 6.71 -5.46
C LEU A 208 7.48 5.56 -6.01
N TYR A 209 8.46 5.12 -5.21
CA TYR A 209 9.27 3.95 -5.52
C TYR A 209 8.72 2.76 -4.74
N VAL A 210 8.05 1.84 -5.42
CA VAL A 210 7.53 0.60 -4.85
C VAL A 210 8.59 -0.48 -5.02
N THR A 211 9.19 -0.90 -3.91
CA THR A 211 10.23 -1.93 -3.92
C THR A 211 9.63 -3.30 -4.23
N PRO A 212 10.44 -4.28 -4.68
CA PRO A 212 10.00 -5.66 -4.74
C PRO A 212 9.65 -6.14 -3.33
N ALA A 213 8.37 -6.08 -2.99
CA ALA A 213 7.83 -6.84 -1.88
C ALA A 213 8.14 -8.30 -2.17
N GLY A 214 8.91 -8.97 -1.32
CA GLY A 214 8.97 -10.44 -1.38
C GLY A 214 7.54 -11.02 -1.27
N GLU A 215 7.35 -12.29 -1.65
CA GLU A 215 6.06 -13.01 -1.75
C GLU A 215 5.15 -13.03 -0.49
N LYS A 216 5.47 -12.29 0.57
CA LYS A 216 4.87 -12.41 1.90
C LYS A 216 4.11 -11.18 2.40
N ILE A 217 4.04 -10.10 1.63
CA ILE A 217 3.32 -8.91 2.06
C ILE A 217 1.89 -8.95 1.49
N PRO A 218 0.87 -8.89 2.36
CA PRO A 218 -0.52 -8.75 1.91
C PRO A 218 -0.71 -7.48 1.08
N TYR A 219 -1.50 -7.55 0.01
CA TYR A 219 -1.80 -6.36 -0.81
C TYR A 219 -2.69 -5.37 -0.07
N THR A 220 -3.69 -5.89 0.65
CA THR A 220 -4.68 -5.10 1.41
C THR A 220 -4.79 -5.58 2.86
N ALA A 221 -5.51 -4.83 3.69
CA ALA A 221 -5.81 -5.24 5.06
C ALA A 221 -6.64 -6.53 5.13
N LEU A 222 -7.45 -6.82 4.10
CA LEU A 222 -8.28 -8.03 4.03
C LEU A 222 -7.47 -9.28 3.66
N ASP A 223 -6.27 -9.11 3.09
CA ASP A 223 -5.35 -10.20 2.76
C ASP A 223 -4.49 -10.61 3.95
N VAL A 224 -4.55 -9.86 5.05
CA VAL A 224 -3.81 -10.17 6.27
C VAL A 224 -4.44 -11.39 6.96
N PRO A 225 -3.67 -12.47 7.25
CA PRO A 225 -4.18 -13.59 8.03
C PRO A 225 -4.68 -13.12 9.40
N ALA A 226 -5.85 -13.60 9.83
CA ALA A 226 -6.42 -13.22 11.13
C ALA A 226 -5.45 -13.48 12.31
N THR A 227 -4.54 -14.44 12.17
CA THR A 227 -3.48 -14.77 13.15
C THR A 227 -2.35 -13.75 13.21
N ALA A 228 -2.19 -12.90 12.20
CA ALA A 228 -1.15 -11.86 12.13
C ALA A 228 -1.59 -10.51 12.73
N ILE A 229 -2.87 -10.38 13.11
CA ILE A 229 -3.39 -9.20 13.79
C ILE A 229 -3.02 -9.32 15.27
N ASP A 230 -1.88 -8.75 15.68
CA ASP A 230 -1.49 -8.72 17.10
C ASP A 230 -2.50 -7.84 17.88
N PRO A 231 -3.22 -8.41 18.86
CA PRO A 231 -4.25 -7.69 19.61
C PRO A 231 -3.69 -6.68 20.61
N LYS A 232 -2.38 -6.59 20.81
CA LYS A 232 -1.81 -5.69 21.83
C LYS A 232 -2.02 -4.21 21.47
N PRO A 233 -2.59 -3.40 22.39
CA PRO A 233 -2.66 -1.94 22.22
C PRO A 233 -1.27 -1.35 21.97
N GLY A 234 -1.05 -0.85 20.76
CA GLY A 234 0.25 -0.35 20.31
C GLY A 234 0.81 -1.12 19.13
N SER A 235 0.54 -2.44 18.99
CA SER A 235 1.00 -3.31 17.88
C SER A 235 0.84 -2.62 16.52
N THR A 236 1.86 -2.57 15.66
CA THR A 236 1.63 -2.02 14.30
C THR A 236 0.58 -2.91 13.65
N PRO A 237 -0.54 -2.38 13.12
CA PRO A 237 -1.39 -3.17 12.27
C PRO A 237 -0.51 -3.87 11.22
N PRO A 238 -0.70 -5.16 10.94
CA PRO A 238 0.10 -5.85 9.95
C PRO A 238 0.12 -5.03 8.65
N ARG A 239 1.32 -4.63 8.25
CA ARG A 239 1.53 -3.76 7.10
C ARG A 239 1.09 -4.51 5.85
N ASN A 240 0.26 -3.85 5.05
CA ASN A 240 -0.11 -4.27 3.71
C ASN A 240 0.34 -3.19 2.73
N LEU A 241 0.48 -3.57 1.45
CA LEU A 241 1.01 -2.65 0.44
C LEU A 241 0.12 -1.41 0.27
N ALA A 242 -1.20 -1.55 0.26
CA ALA A 242 -2.12 -0.43 0.11
C ALA A 242 -1.92 0.63 1.21
N TYR A 243 -1.87 0.21 2.47
CA TYR A 243 -1.62 1.12 3.60
C TYR A 243 -0.25 1.82 3.50
N VAL A 244 0.80 1.10 3.10
CA VAL A 244 2.12 1.73 2.93
C VAL A 244 2.09 2.74 1.79
N LEU A 245 1.42 2.44 0.68
CA LEU A 245 1.23 3.42 -0.40
C LEU A 245 0.44 4.64 0.08
N GLU A 246 -0.61 4.47 0.89
CA GLU A 246 -1.35 5.58 1.50
C GLU A 246 -0.45 6.47 2.36
N HIS A 247 0.43 5.86 3.18
CA HIS A 247 1.45 6.56 3.96
C HIS A 247 2.38 7.37 3.07
N GLU A 248 2.96 6.76 2.03
CA GLU A 248 3.89 7.47 1.14
C GLU A 248 3.18 8.58 0.33
N ILE A 249 1.90 8.39 -0.03
CA ILE A 249 1.11 9.45 -0.69
C ILE A 249 0.82 10.60 0.29
N ALA A 250 0.65 10.32 1.58
CA ALA A 250 0.48 11.37 2.58
C ALA A 250 1.67 12.34 2.60
N HIS A 251 2.91 11.85 2.41
CA HIS A 251 4.08 12.72 2.26
C HIS A 251 4.00 13.67 1.07
N ASN A 252 3.32 13.30 -0.02
CA ASN A 252 3.08 14.22 -1.11
C ASN A 252 2.18 15.39 -0.69
N SER A 253 1.08 15.10 0.01
CA SER A 253 0.21 16.14 0.55
C SER A 253 0.98 17.12 1.41
N GLN A 254 1.83 16.58 2.30
CA GLN A 254 2.67 17.34 3.20
C GLN A 254 3.58 18.29 2.41
N HIS A 255 4.23 17.79 1.35
CA HIS A 255 5.05 18.60 0.47
C HIS A 255 4.26 19.68 -0.28
N VAL A 256 3.07 19.35 -0.78
CA VAL A 256 2.20 20.29 -1.52
C VAL A 256 1.67 21.40 -0.62
N GLN A 257 1.21 21.07 0.58
CA GLN A 257 0.64 22.03 1.52
C GLN A 257 1.71 22.88 2.23
N TRP A 258 2.93 22.38 2.33
CA TRP A 258 4.02 23.04 3.06
C TRP A 258 5.10 23.58 2.12
N LYS A 259 4.79 23.92 0.86
CA LYS A 259 5.79 24.44 -0.09
C LYS A 259 6.61 25.62 0.44
N ASP A 260 6.01 26.47 1.28
CA ASP A 260 6.67 27.63 1.88
C ASP A 260 7.41 27.30 3.20
N PHE A 261 7.26 26.08 3.70
CA PHE A 261 7.90 25.60 4.92
C PHE A 261 8.68 24.31 4.60
N PRO A 262 10.03 24.33 4.59
CA PRO A 262 10.81 23.11 4.40
C PRO A 262 10.56 22.05 5.51
N TYR A 263 9.80 22.43 6.55
CA TYR A 263 9.38 21.61 7.68
C TYR A 263 7.87 21.75 7.92
N LEU A 264 7.31 20.87 8.75
CA LEU A 264 5.96 20.99 9.29
C LEU A 264 5.71 22.42 9.83
N PRO A 265 4.55 23.06 9.56
CA PRO A 265 4.21 24.34 10.16
C PRO A 265 4.37 24.22 11.69
N PRO A 266 5.14 25.09 12.38
CA PRO A 266 5.64 24.82 13.74
C PRO A 266 4.56 24.43 14.77
N LYS A 267 3.34 24.94 14.61
CA LYS A 267 2.20 24.67 15.50
C LYS A 267 1.51 23.33 15.27
N LEU A 268 1.69 22.73 14.09
CA LEU A 268 1.05 21.45 13.75
C LEU A 268 1.67 20.30 14.57
N PRO A 269 3.01 20.08 14.60
CA PRO A 269 3.64 19.08 15.48
C PRO A 269 3.24 19.23 16.96
N GLU A 270 3.19 20.47 17.47
CA GLU A 270 2.80 20.77 18.85
C GLU A 270 1.40 20.26 19.18
N SER A 271 0.46 20.28 18.23
CA SER A 271 -0.90 19.82 18.44
C SER A 271 -1.01 18.31 18.71
N PHE A 272 0.01 17.53 18.36
CA PHE A 272 0.08 16.08 18.61
C PHE A 272 1.35 15.67 19.34
N GLY A 273 1.86 16.54 20.22
CA GLY A 273 2.84 16.18 21.25
C GLY A 273 4.31 16.34 20.86
N TRP A 274 4.62 16.89 19.69
CA TRP A 274 5.99 17.17 19.29
C TRP A 274 6.40 18.61 19.56
N GLN A 275 7.69 18.84 19.78
CA GLN A 275 8.23 20.18 19.95
C GLN A 275 9.55 20.33 19.19
N THR A 276 9.73 21.48 18.57
CA THR A 276 11.02 21.87 18.00
C THR A 276 12.07 22.05 19.10
N VAL A 277 13.26 21.51 18.88
CA VAL A 277 14.45 21.70 19.70
C VAL A 277 15.52 22.36 18.84
N ASN A 278 15.95 23.55 19.26
CA ASN A 278 17.03 24.28 18.63
C ASN A 278 18.36 23.87 19.26
N HIS A 279 19.26 23.30 18.46
CA HIS A 279 20.62 23.01 18.89
C HIS A 279 21.48 24.23 18.61
N ILE A 280 22.03 24.83 19.66
CA ILE A 280 22.77 26.09 19.57
C ILE A 280 24.27 25.80 19.74
N GLU A 281 25.10 26.29 18.82
CA GLU A 281 26.56 26.24 18.88
C GLU A 281 27.09 27.09 20.05
N LYS A 282 28.35 26.89 20.45
CA LYS A 282 28.98 27.64 21.55
C LYS A 282 29.04 29.16 21.33
N ASP A 283 28.96 29.61 20.08
CA ASP A 283 28.93 31.03 19.70
C ASP A 283 27.50 31.60 19.56
N ASN A 284 26.50 30.87 20.06
CA ASN A 284 25.09 31.23 20.05
C ASN A 284 24.42 31.24 18.66
N ARG A 285 25.02 30.59 17.65
CA ARG A 285 24.35 30.30 16.37
C ARG A 285 23.50 29.04 16.43
N LEU A 286 22.40 29.01 15.68
CA LEU A 286 21.63 27.79 15.45
C LEU A 286 22.47 26.81 14.62
N ALA A 287 22.83 25.66 15.21
CA ALA A 287 23.51 24.56 14.52
C ALA A 287 22.53 23.82 13.61
N TYR A 288 21.43 23.33 14.19
CA TYR A 288 20.36 22.65 13.47
C TYR A 288 19.08 22.59 14.32
N GLU A 289 17.96 22.36 13.64
CA GLU A 289 16.66 22.10 14.25
C GLU A 289 16.42 20.59 14.33
N SER A 290 15.93 20.09 15.46
CA SER A 290 15.40 18.73 15.58
C SER A 290 14.01 18.74 16.21
N TYR A 291 13.34 17.59 16.22
CA TYR A 291 12.09 17.42 16.94
C TYR A 291 12.27 16.51 18.14
N ARG A 292 11.57 16.83 19.23
CA ARG A 292 11.37 15.93 20.36
C ARG A 292 9.90 15.57 20.50
N LEU A 293 9.62 14.32 20.83
CA LEU A 293 8.30 13.91 21.29
C LEU A 293 8.23 14.17 22.80
N ASN A 294 7.21 14.90 23.27
CA ASN A 294 7.04 15.23 24.68
C ASN A 294 6.56 14.01 25.46
N GLY A 295 7.15 13.78 26.63
CA GLY A 295 6.79 12.72 27.57
C GLY A 295 5.81 13.19 28.65
N LYS A 296 5.12 12.24 29.27
CA LYS A 296 4.16 12.47 30.38
C LYS A 296 4.79 13.11 31.62
N ASN A 297 6.10 12.94 31.82
CA ASN A 297 6.82 13.35 33.03
C ASN A 297 7.72 14.60 32.83
N GLY A 298 7.48 15.39 31.77
CA GLY A 298 8.31 16.55 31.44
C GLY A 298 9.65 16.22 30.76
N GLU A 299 9.91 14.94 30.52
CA GLU A 299 10.99 14.47 29.62
C GLU A 299 10.58 14.66 28.15
N GLY A 300 11.55 14.60 27.25
CA GLY A 300 11.32 14.48 25.82
C GLY A 300 12.16 13.37 25.21
N TYR A 301 11.82 12.97 23.99
CA TYR A 301 12.49 11.88 23.27
C TYR A 301 12.89 12.36 21.87
N ILE A 302 14.16 12.24 21.53
CA ILE A 302 14.69 12.55 20.19
C ILE A 302 15.07 11.23 19.50
N ASN A 303 14.54 10.96 18.32
CA ASN A 303 15.01 9.85 17.50
C ASN A 303 16.30 10.27 16.78
N ALA A 304 17.42 9.62 17.09
CA ALA A 304 18.72 9.96 16.52
C ALA A 304 19.51 8.71 16.15
N ALA A 305 20.36 8.82 15.14
CA ALA A 305 21.33 7.78 14.80
C ALA A 305 22.42 7.75 15.88
N VAL A 306 22.43 6.71 16.72
CA VAL A 306 23.42 6.58 17.80
C VAL A 306 24.71 5.96 17.29
N ASP A 307 24.55 4.93 16.47
CA ASP A 307 25.62 4.18 15.83
C ASP A 307 25.06 3.62 14.52
N CYS A 308 25.85 3.69 13.47
CA CYS A 308 25.42 3.24 12.16
C CYS A 308 25.19 1.74 12.11
N SER A 309 25.83 0.94 12.94
CA SER A 309 25.52 -0.49 13.04
C SER A 309 24.20 -0.77 13.77
N LYS A 310 23.68 0.19 14.55
CA LYS A 310 22.52 0.00 15.46
C LYS A 310 21.25 0.69 14.98
N GLY A 311 21.32 1.45 13.89
CA GLY A 311 20.19 2.24 13.38
C GLY A 311 19.93 3.49 14.21
N THR A 312 18.66 3.88 14.34
CA THR A 312 18.24 4.98 15.20
C THR A 312 17.76 4.46 16.55
N ALA A 313 17.93 5.28 17.60
CA ALA A 313 17.36 5.04 18.91
C ALA A 313 16.69 6.31 19.42
N TRP A 314 15.76 6.14 20.35
CA TRP A 314 15.19 7.27 21.07
C TRP A 314 16.07 7.64 22.24
N LEU A 315 16.52 8.89 22.25
CA LEU A 315 17.35 9.45 23.31
C LEU A 315 16.49 10.30 24.23
N THR A 316 16.55 10.04 25.53
CA THR A 316 15.86 10.85 26.53
C THR A 316 16.55 12.20 26.69
N ILE A 317 15.75 13.27 26.70
CA ILE A 317 16.19 14.63 26.96
C ILE A 317 15.35 15.28 28.06
N LYS A 318 15.98 16.17 28.83
CA LYS A 318 15.33 16.96 29.88
C LYS A 318 15.97 18.34 29.92
N ASP A 319 15.14 19.38 29.94
CA ASP A 319 15.58 20.79 29.97
C ASP A 319 16.59 21.15 28.87
N GLY A 320 16.49 20.48 27.70
CA GLY A 320 17.36 20.71 26.55
C GLY A 320 18.67 19.92 26.55
N GLN A 321 18.95 19.13 27.59
CA GLN A 321 20.14 18.27 27.68
C GLN A 321 19.76 16.80 27.62
N TYR A 322 20.70 15.94 27.20
CA TYR A 322 20.48 14.49 27.22
C TYR A 322 20.50 13.97 28.65
N VAL A 323 19.71 12.93 28.92
CA VAL A 323 19.74 12.20 30.18
C VAL A 323 20.54 10.93 29.98
N GLY A 324 21.64 10.75 30.72
CA GLY A 324 22.46 9.56 30.68
C GLY A 324 21.77 8.34 31.30
N ALA A 325 22.32 7.15 31.06
CA ALA A 325 21.78 5.90 31.64
C ALA A 325 21.78 5.86 33.18
N ASP A 326 22.58 6.70 33.84
CA ASP A 326 22.60 6.88 35.30
C ASP A 326 21.60 7.94 35.81
N GLY A 327 20.79 8.51 34.91
CA GLY A 327 19.80 9.55 35.20
C GLY A 327 20.37 10.97 35.31
N LYS A 328 21.67 11.17 35.11
CA LYS A 328 22.28 12.52 35.14
C LYS A 328 22.25 13.18 33.76
N LEU A 329 22.28 14.50 33.74
CA LEU A 329 22.37 15.25 32.49
C LEU A 329 23.76 15.07 31.86
N THR A 330 23.81 14.98 30.54
CA THR A 330 25.02 14.87 29.74
C THR A 330 24.86 15.65 28.43
N ASP A 331 25.96 16.19 27.93
CA ASP A 331 26.03 16.82 26.60
C ASP A 331 26.44 15.79 25.51
N ASP A 332 26.85 14.58 25.91
CA ASP A 332 27.22 13.51 25.00
C ASP A 332 26.02 12.60 24.69
N TYR A 333 25.43 12.78 23.52
CA TYR A 333 24.29 11.98 23.05
C TYR A 333 24.60 10.47 23.00
N LYS A 334 25.88 10.06 22.91
CA LYS A 334 26.26 8.64 22.92
C LYS A 334 26.11 8.00 24.30
N GLN A 335 26.10 8.81 25.35
CA GLN A 335 25.88 8.37 26.74
C GLN A 335 24.41 8.47 27.14
N ALA A 336 23.56 9.05 26.29
CA ALA A 336 22.15 9.21 26.56
C ALA A 336 21.45 7.86 26.75
N ALA A 337 20.50 7.82 27.69
CA ALA A 337 19.59 6.71 27.90
C ALA A 337 18.81 6.47 26.60
N GLN A 338 18.79 5.21 26.18
CA GLN A 338 18.10 4.78 24.98
C GLN A 338 16.78 4.12 25.34
N SER A 339 15.72 4.45 24.61
CA SER A 339 14.41 3.84 24.73
C SER A 339 14.00 3.14 23.44
N SER A 340 13.27 2.04 23.56
CA SER A 340 12.60 1.39 22.43
C SER A 340 11.37 2.19 21.99
N ASN A 341 10.86 1.90 20.79
CA ASN A 341 9.61 2.50 20.32
C ASN A 341 8.43 2.20 21.28
N ASP A 342 8.37 1.00 21.87
CA ASP A 342 7.37 0.67 22.90
C ASP A 342 7.43 1.62 24.10
N GLN A 343 8.64 1.77 24.66
CA GLN A 343 8.86 2.57 25.84
C GLN A 343 8.48 4.03 25.59
N VAL A 344 8.90 4.57 24.43
CA VAL A 344 8.56 5.94 24.05
C VAL A 344 7.06 6.09 23.81
N ALA A 345 6.40 5.15 23.10
CA ALA A 345 4.97 5.22 22.88
C ALA A 345 4.15 5.17 24.18
N ASP A 346 4.61 4.41 25.17
CA ASP A 346 3.98 4.33 26.50
C ASP A 346 4.22 5.59 27.35
N GLN A 347 5.37 6.24 27.17
CA GLN A 347 5.77 7.43 27.94
C GLN A 347 5.38 8.76 27.27
N ALA A 348 5.05 8.77 25.97
CA ALA A 348 4.69 9.95 25.23
C ALA A 348 3.39 10.60 25.76
N GLN A 349 3.38 11.93 25.81
CA GLN A 349 2.22 12.72 26.21
C GLN A 349 1.05 12.53 25.24
N VAL A 350 1.35 12.50 23.94
CA VAL A 350 0.44 12.06 22.88
C VAL A 350 1.01 10.75 22.36
N ARG A 351 0.23 9.67 22.46
CA ARG A 351 0.69 8.34 22.06
C ARG A 351 0.72 8.25 20.54
N PRO A 352 1.82 7.78 19.92
CA PRO A 352 1.84 7.47 18.50
C PRO A 352 0.89 6.32 18.14
N VAL A 353 0.33 6.37 16.93
CA VAL A 353 -0.67 5.39 16.48
C VAL A 353 -0.07 4.08 15.95
N THR A 354 1.19 4.11 15.56
CA THR A 354 1.97 2.94 15.10
C THR A 354 3.33 2.89 15.82
N TYR A 355 4.16 1.90 15.48
CA TYR A 355 5.56 1.86 15.93
C TYR A 355 6.50 2.71 15.09
N TYR A 356 6.03 3.30 14.00
CA TYR A 356 6.86 4.03 13.07
C TYR A 356 6.57 5.52 13.17
N PHE A 357 7.20 6.16 14.15
CA PHE A 357 7.04 7.59 14.43
C PHE A 357 8.40 8.28 14.65
N PRO A 358 9.42 8.05 13.80
CA PRO A 358 10.76 8.61 14.04
C PRO A 358 10.81 10.14 13.94
N SER A 359 9.78 10.78 13.37
CA SER A 359 9.66 12.23 13.25
C SER A 359 8.17 12.64 13.23
N PRO A 360 7.84 13.92 13.47
CA PRO A 360 6.45 14.37 13.37
C PRO A 360 5.91 14.31 11.93
N VAL A 361 6.78 14.35 10.91
CA VAL A 361 6.41 14.19 9.50
C VAL A 361 5.88 12.78 9.24
N GLU A 362 6.59 11.79 9.77
CA GLU A 362 6.25 10.37 9.66
C GLU A 362 5.03 10.02 10.50
N GLU A 363 4.94 10.53 11.73
CA GLU A 363 3.76 10.30 12.58
C GLU A 363 2.49 10.94 11.99
N MET A 364 2.62 12.12 11.37
CA MET A 364 1.51 12.74 10.66
C MET A 364 1.12 11.94 9.41
N ALA A 365 2.07 11.36 8.68
CA ALA A 365 1.78 10.50 7.53
C ALA A 365 1.04 9.21 7.95
N GLU A 366 1.50 8.56 9.03
CA GLU A 366 0.80 7.41 9.65
C GLU A 366 -0.60 7.80 10.15
N GLY A 367 -0.75 9.01 10.72
CA GLY A 367 -2.05 9.55 11.15
C GLY A 367 -3.00 9.79 9.98
N ILE A 368 -2.50 10.36 8.88
CA ILE A 368 -3.28 10.57 7.65
C ILE A 368 -3.68 9.23 7.01
N ALA A 369 -2.76 8.28 6.87
CA ALA A 369 -3.04 6.95 6.35
C ALA A 369 -4.09 6.24 7.23
N SER A 370 -3.93 6.26 8.55
CA SER A 370 -4.90 5.68 9.50
C SER A 370 -6.27 6.36 9.46
N LEU A 371 -6.34 7.67 9.21
CA LEU A 371 -7.60 8.39 9.02
C LEU A 371 -8.35 7.91 7.78
N ARG A 372 -7.61 7.54 6.73
CA ARG A 372 -8.09 7.33 5.36
C ARG A 372 -8.31 5.89 4.99
N SER A 373 -7.62 4.95 5.63
CA SER A 373 -7.62 3.56 5.18
C SER A 373 -8.93 2.83 5.43
N SER A 374 -9.50 2.96 6.64
CA SER A 374 -10.76 2.27 7.01
C SER A 374 -11.37 2.79 8.30
N GLU A 375 -12.63 2.47 8.55
CA GLU A 375 -13.29 2.80 9.81
C GLU A 375 -12.54 2.22 11.03
N ALA A 376 -12.00 1.00 10.90
CA ALA A 376 -11.30 0.33 11.97
C ALA A 376 -9.98 1.03 12.35
N THR A 377 -9.17 1.39 11.36
CA THR A 377 -7.91 2.13 11.59
C THR A 377 -8.17 3.54 12.12
N ARG A 378 -9.20 4.22 11.59
CA ARG A 378 -9.63 5.53 12.05
C ARG A 378 -10.13 5.52 13.50
N ARG A 379 -10.92 4.52 13.88
CA ARG A 379 -11.39 4.29 15.25
C ARG A 379 -10.21 4.04 16.19
N ARG A 380 -9.31 3.13 15.81
CA ARG A 380 -8.10 2.81 16.57
C ARG A 380 -7.23 4.05 16.81
N MET A 381 -7.04 4.89 15.79
CA MET A 381 -6.32 6.15 15.94
C MET A 381 -7.00 7.09 16.94
N TYR A 382 -8.33 7.23 16.87
CA TYR A 382 -9.06 8.07 17.82
C TYR A 382 -8.89 7.57 19.27
N GLU A 383 -9.01 6.27 19.50
CA GLU A 383 -8.88 5.65 20.82
C GLU A 383 -7.46 5.79 21.37
N LEU A 384 -6.44 5.50 20.55
CA LEU A 384 -5.04 5.58 20.99
C LEU A 384 -4.51 7.02 21.11
N SER A 385 -4.92 7.92 20.22
CA SER A 385 -4.34 9.25 20.07
C SER A 385 -5.37 10.30 19.59
N PRO A 386 -6.29 10.75 20.47
CA PRO A 386 -7.31 11.73 20.12
C PRO A 386 -6.72 13.05 19.56
N GLN A 387 -5.56 13.47 20.07
CA GLN A 387 -4.87 14.67 19.58
C GLN A 387 -4.35 14.50 18.15
N LEU A 388 -3.68 13.38 17.84
CA LEU A 388 -3.22 13.10 16.48
C LEU A 388 -4.40 12.93 15.52
N TYR A 389 -5.48 12.27 15.96
CA TYR A 389 -6.73 12.19 15.19
C TYR A 389 -7.25 13.58 14.81
N ALA A 390 -7.33 14.49 15.78
CA ALA A 390 -7.82 15.84 15.55
C ALA A 390 -6.90 16.62 14.58
N ALA A 391 -5.59 16.48 14.73
CA ALA A 391 -4.60 17.09 13.83
C ALA A 391 -4.72 16.55 12.40
N ALA A 392 -4.77 15.23 12.23
CA ALA A 392 -4.92 14.56 10.94
C ALA A 392 -6.25 14.93 10.26
N ARG A 393 -7.36 14.99 11.00
CA ARG A 393 -8.66 15.43 10.47
C ARG A 393 -8.62 16.88 10.01
N ALA A 394 -8.11 17.79 10.84
CA ALA A 394 -8.03 19.21 10.48
C ALA A 394 -7.13 19.44 9.26
N TYR A 395 -6.10 18.62 9.11
CA TYR A 395 -5.23 18.60 7.93
C TYR A 395 -5.96 18.09 6.68
N ASP A 396 -6.65 16.96 6.78
CA ASP A 396 -7.45 16.40 5.68
C ASP A 396 -8.54 17.37 5.22
N ASP A 397 -9.31 17.95 6.16
CA ASP A 397 -10.32 18.94 5.83
C ASP A 397 -9.71 20.15 5.09
N ARG A 398 -8.53 20.62 5.50
CA ARG A 398 -7.83 21.73 4.82
C ARG A 398 -7.38 21.34 3.42
N GLU A 399 -6.89 20.12 3.24
CA GLU A 399 -6.54 19.62 1.91
C GLU A 399 -7.76 19.64 0.97
N MET A 400 -8.89 19.17 1.48
CA MET A 400 -10.15 19.12 0.74
C MET A 400 -10.62 20.54 0.37
N GLN A 401 -10.49 21.50 1.29
CA GLN A 401 -10.77 22.93 1.01
C GLN A 401 -9.87 23.47 -0.09
N ASN A 402 -8.56 23.16 -0.05
CA ASN A 402 -7.59 23.66 -1.01
C ASN A 402 -7.84 23.11 -2.43
N VAL A 403 -8.23 21.84 -2.55
CA VAL A 403 -8.40 21.19 -3.85
C VAL A 403 -9.81 21.36 -4.41
N TYR A 404 -10.84 21.19 -3.59
CA TYR A 404 -12.24 21.21 -4.05
C TYR A 404 -12.95 22.53 -3.77
N GLY A 405 -12.33 23.44 -3.01
CA GLY A 405 -12.92 24.72 -2.64
C GLY A 405 -13.84 24.63 -1.42
N THR A 406 -14.40 25.78 -1.07
CA THR A 406 -15.28 25.96 0.07
C THR A 406 -16.67 26.46 -0.33
N ASP A 407 -17.66 26.21 0.52
CA ASP A 407 -18.95 26.89 0.44
C ASP A 407 -18.89 28.33 0.98
N ALA A 408 -20.03 29.01 1.01
CA ALA A 408 -20.15 30.38 1.50
C ALA A 408 -19.84 30.54 3.01
N SER A 409 -19.81 29.45 3.78
CA SER A 409 -19.45 29.43 5.20
C SER A 409 -17.96 29.15 5.44
N GLY A 410 -17.20 28.87 4.38
CA GLY A 410 -15.80 28.49 4.46
C GLY A 410 -15.58 27.00 4.77
N GLN A 411 -16.62 26.17 4.72
CA GLN A 411 -16.48 24.72 4.87
C GLN A 411 -16.11 24.06 3.54
N SER A 412 -15.33 22.98 3.59
CA SER A 412 -15.00 22.19 2.40
C SER A 412 -16.25 21.68 1.69
N LEU A 413 -16.30 21.80 0.35
CA LEU A 413 -17.37 21.22 -0.46
C LEU A 413 -17.44 19.69 -0.39
N TYR A 414 -16.38 19.04 0.07
CA TYR A 414 -16.28 17.59 0.23
C TYR A 414 -15.83 17.21 1.65
N LEU A 415 -16.15 16.00 2.07
CA LEU A 415 -15.65 15.42 3.31
C LEU A 415 -15.23 13.97 3.11
N ARG A 416 -14.42 13.48 4.04
CA ARG A 416 -14.02 12.08 4.11
C ARG A 416 -14.88 11.28 5.08
N ARG A 417 -15.54 10.26 4.56
CA ARG A 417 -16.35 9.31 5.33
C ARG A 417 -15.45 8.43 6.23
N PRO A 418 -16.03 7.76 7.25
CA PRO A 418 -15.27 6.88 8.14
C PRO A 418 -14.53 5.75 7.40
N ASP A 419 -15.07 5.29 6.28
CA ASP A 419 -14.49 4.26 5.40
C ASP A 419 -13.39 4.78 4.47
N GLY A 420 -12.98 6.04 4.59
CA GLY A 420 -11.93 6.63 3.76
C GLY A 420 -12.42 7.32 2.49
N THR A 421 -13.65 7.07 2.08
CA THR A 421 -14.19 7.57 0.81
C THR A 421 -14.48 9.07 0.85
N VAL A 422 -14.17 9.75 -0.24
CA VAL A 422 -14.48 11.17 -0.45
C VAL A 422 -15.91 11.32 -1.00
N THR A 423 -16.72 12.20 -0.41
CA THR A 423 -18.10 12.44 -0.83
C THR A 423 -18.45 13.94 -0.75
N PRO A 424 -19.39 14.45 -1.56
CA PRO A 424 -19.89 15.81 -1.40
C PRO A 424 -20.40 16.05 0.02
N ARG A 425 -20.01 17.17 0.62
CA ARG A 425 -20.49 17.58 1.94
C ARG A 425 -21.96 17.96 1.83
N ASN A 426 -22.81 17.18 2.49
CA ASN A 426 -24.25 17.39 2.58
C ASN A 426 -24.76 16.84 3.93
N ALA A 427 -26.04 17.03 4.24
CA ALA A 427 -26.59 16.61 5.52
C ALA A 427 -26.42 15.09 5.80
N ALA A 428 -26.53 14.25 4.78
CA ALA A 428 -26.43 12.79 4.95
C ALA A 428 -24.99 12.33 5.24
N SER A 429 -24.02 12.84 4.47
CA SER A 429 -22.60 12.55 4.68
C SER A 429 -22.08 13.10 6.00
N GLN A 430 -22.50 14.30 6.39
CA GLN A 430 -22.18 14.89 7.69
C GLN A 430 -22.76 14.07 8.84
N ALA A 431 -24.05 13.69 8.76
CA ALA A 431 -24.68 12.86 9.78
C ALA A 431 -23.99 11.49 9.94
N ALA A 432 -23.51 10.87 8.85
CA ALA A 432 -22.77 9.63 8.92
C ALA A 432 -21.42 9.80 9.64
N LEU A 433 -20.71 10.89 9.35
CA LEU A 433 -19.46 11.22 10.04
C LEU A 433 -19.70 11.52 11.53
N ASP A 434 -20.69 12.34 11.84
CA ASP A 434 -21.05 12.70 13.21
C ASP A 434 -21.48 11.47 14.02
N ALA A 435 -22.24 10.55 13.41
CA ALA A 435 -22.64 9.30 14.05
C ALA A 435 -21.43 8.44 14.40
N PHE A 436 -20.47 8.30 13.47
CA PHE A 436 -19.22 7.62 13.73
C PHE A 436 -18.44 8.28 14.88
N GLU A 437 -18.23 9.59 14.84
CA GLU A 437 -17.46 10.32 15.87
C GLU A 437 -18.14 10.31 17.23
N ASN A 438 -19.47 10.42 17.27
CA ASN A 438 -20.23 10.27 18.51
C ASN A 438 -20.12 8.84 19.07
N SER A 439 -19.98 7.81 18.22
CA SER A 439 -19.76 6.43 18.67
C SER A 439 -18.40 6.21 19.36
N LEU A 440 -17.47 7.14 19.19
CA LEU A 440 -16.13 7.13 19.78
C LEU A 440 -16.07 7.88 21.12
N LYS A 441 -17.00 8.81 21.36
CA LYS A 441 -17.02 9.61 22.60
C LYS A 441 -17.22 8.69 23.81
N GLY A 442 -16.37 8.86 24.82
CA GLY A 442 -16.44 8.11 26.08
C GLY A 442 -15.83 6.70 26.03
N LYS A 443 -15.18 6.33 24.92
CA LYS A 443 -14.37 5.11 24.83
C LYS A 443 -12.89 5.51 24.90
N PRO A 444 -12.20 5.27 26.03
CA PRO A 444 -10.77 5.56 26.17
C PRO A 444 -9.91 4.58 25.37
#